data_AF-A0A7W0XXM9-F1
#
_entry.id   AF-A0A7W0XXM9-F1
#
_cell.length_a   1.000
_cell.length_b   1.000
_cell.length_c   1.000
_cell.angle_alpha   90.00
_cell.angle_beta   90.00
_cell.angle_gamma   90.00
#
_symmetry.space_group_name_H-M   'P 1'
#
loop_
_entity.id
_entity.type
_entity.pdbx_description
1 polymer ?
#
loop_
_entity_poly.entity_id
_entity_poly.type
_entity_poly.pdbx_seq_one_letter_code
_entity_poly.pdbx_strand_id
1 'polypeptide(L)'
;MTQLETRRAPTGGVTLSDLDQERRIARFAQLQARMRSVWEAMRLDLEDESVVVVPSVTLDKAVVGSGSLIQAYEERFLFLLLLLRQPRLRMVYVTSMPIKPSIIEYYLALLPGVIPSHALARLTLMSVDDASPRPLSKKLLERPRLLAKIAARIPNTERCHLIPYNTTALERDIALTLGIPMYGADPRLYELGSKTGCRRL
;
A
#
# COMPACT_ATOMS: atom_id res chain seq x y z
N MET A 1 -4.58 45.12 1.97
CA MET A 1 -5.01 44.45 3.22
C MET A 1 -6.12 43.46 2.87
N THR A 2 -5.76 42.35 2.22
CA THR A 2 -6.72 41.40 1.66
C THR A 2 -6.78 40.21 2.60
N GLN A 3 -7.96 40.00 3.21
CA GLN A 3 -8.18 38.97 4.21
C GLN A 3 -8.04 37.58 3.58
N LEU A 4 -7.16 36.75 4.19
CA LEU A 4 -7.09 35.32 3.93
C LEU A 4 -8.37 34.66 4.47
N GLU A 5 -9.28 34.27 3.58
CA GLU A 5 -10.36 33.36 3.92
C GLU A 5 -9.76 32.02 4.35
N THR A 6 -9.80 31.78 5.66
CA THR A 6 -9.40 30.52 6.25
C THR A 6 -10.45 29.48 5.91
N ARG A 7 -10.17 28.66 4.89
CA ARG A 7 -11.03 27.58 4.43
C ARG A 7 -11.19 26.55 5.56
N ARG A 8 -12.35 26.57 6.23
CA ARG A 8 -12.76 25.62 7.28
C ARG A 8 -12.71 24.20 6.73
N ALA A 9 -11.99 23.31 7.40
CA ALA A 9 -12.01 21.88 7.13
C ALA A 9 -13.43 21.30 7.39
N PRO A 10 -13.96 20.41 6.53
CA PRO A 10 -15.26 19.81 6.77
C PRO A 10 -15.17 18.81 7.93
N THR A 11 -15.65 19.24 9.09
CA THR A 11 -15.94 18.40 10.25
C THR A 11 -17.24 17.62 10.00
N GLY A 12 -17.14 16.29 9.84
CA GLY A 12 -18.28 15.36 9.80
C GLY A 12 -18.22 14.26 8.73
N GLY A 13 -17.04 13.75 8.40
CA GLY A 13 -16.88 12.69 7.39
C GLY A 13 -17.31 11.32 7.91
N VAL A 14 -18.16 10.61 7.15
CA VAL A 14 -18.50 9.20 7.37
C VAL A 14 -17.21 8.38 7.42
N THR A 15 -16.94 7.72 8.55
CA THR A 15 -15.75 6.88 8.71
C THR A 15 -15.94 5.55 7.98
N LEU A 16 -14.85 4.87 7.64
CA LEU A 16 -14.93 3.54 7.02
C LEU A 16 -15.68 2.53 7.89
N SER A 17 -15.58 2.64 9.21
CA SER A 17 -16.32 1.83 10.18
C SER A 17 -17.84 1.99 10.07
N ASP A 18 -18.33 3.15 9.61
CA ASP A 18 -19.77 3.44 9.48
C ASP A 18 -20.37 2.90 8.17
N LEU A 19 -19.53 2.41 7.26
CA LEU A 19 -19.95 1.89 5.96
C LEU A 19 -20.13 0.38 6.00
N ASP A 20 -21.29 -0.08 5.53
CA ASP A 20 -21.51 -1.46 5.15
C ASP A 20 -20.63 -1.89 3.95
N GLN A 21 -20.63 -3.19 3.67
CA GLN A 21 -19.78 -3.77 2.64
C GLN A 21 -20.14 -3.27 1.23
N GLU A 22 -21.41 -3.06 0.91
CA GLU A 22 -21.85 -2.60 -0.40
C GLU A 22 -21.41 -1.16 -0.67
N ARG A 23 -21.55 -0.29 0.33
CA ARG A 23 -21.07 1.10 0.27
C ARG A 23 -19.56 1.16 0.15
N ARG A 24 -18.81 0.29 0.85
CA ARG A 24 -17.35 0.18 0.67
C ARG A 24 -16.98 -0.25 -0.76
N ILE A 25 -17.70 -1.22 -1.33
CA ILE A 25 -17.49 -1.64 -2.73
C ILE A 25 -17.77 -0.48 -3.70
N ALA A 26 -18.89 0.23 -3.53
CA ALA A 26 -19.25 1.35 -4.40
C ALA A 26 -18.23 2.50 -4.33
N ARG A 27 -17.81 2.88 -3.12
CA ARG A 27 -16.74 3.89 -2.93
C ARG A 27 -15.42 3.42 -3.51
N PHE A 28 -15.08 2.15 -3.36
CA PHE A 28 -13.85 1.60 -3.93
C PHE A 28 -13.89 1.62 -5.45
N ALA A 29 -15.02 1.31 -6.09
CA ALA A 29 -15.16 1.39 -7.55
C ALA A 29 -14.92 2.82 -8.06
N GLN A 30 -15.45 3.83 -7.36
CA GLN A 30 -15.19 5.25 -7.67
C GLN A 30 -13.70 5.61 -7.50
N LEU A 31 -13.09 5.17 -6.41
CA LEU A 31 -11.65 5.37 -6.16
C LEU A 31 -10.80 4.68 -7.24
N GLN A 32 -11.13 3.45 -7.58
CA GLN A 32 -10.40 2.61 -8.52
C GLN A 32 -10.47 3.14 -9.96
N ALA A 33 -11.52 3.90 -10.32
CA ALA A 33 -11.60 4.57 -11.62
C ALA A 33 -10.42 5.55 -11.85
N ARG A 34 -9.85 6.11 -10.78
CA ARG A 34 -8.65 6.98 -10.83
C ARG A 34 -7.38 6.22 -11.19
N MET A 35 -7.36 4.89 -11.13
CA MET A 35 -6.17 4.09 -11.47
C MET A 35 -5.68 4.35 -12.90
N ARG A 36 -6.58 4.69 -13.84
CA ARG A 36 -6.21 5.04 -15.21
C ARG A 36 -5.31 6.28 -15.24
N SER A 37 -5.64 7.35 -14.52
CA SER A 37 -4.81 8.55 -14.50
C SER A 37 -3.49 8.33 -13.78
N VAL A 38 -3.49 7.53 -12.70
CA VAL A 38 -2.23 7.15 -12.03
C VAL A 38 -1.34 6.34 -12.97
N TRP A 39 -1.89 5.39 -13.72
CA TRP A 39 -1.13 4.60 -14.70
C TRP A 39 -0.46 5.48 -15.76
N GLU A 40 -1.16 6.49 -16.27
CA GLU A 40 -0.56 7.45 -17.20
C GLU A 40 0.56 8.28 -16.55
N ALA A 41 0.38 8.70 -15.29
CA ALA A 41 1.42 9.41 -14.55
C ALA A 41 2.69 8.57 -14.37
N MET A 42 2.55 7.29 -13.99
CA MET A 42 3.68 6.35 -13.84
C MET A 42 4.52 6.23 -15.11
N ARG A 43 3.87 6.25 -16.27
CA ARG A 43 4.54 6.13 -17.57
C ARG A 43 5.35 7.38 -17.93
N LEU A 44 4.96 8.53 -17.39
CA LEU A 44 5.58 9.82 -17.67
C LEU A 44 6.61 10.25 -16.61
N ASP A 45 6.80 9.47 -15.54
CA ASP A 45 7.70 9.79 -14.41
C ASP A 45 7.45 11.23 -13.94
N LEU A 46 6.19 11.52 -13.57
CA LEU A 46 5.83 12.86 -13.13
C LEU A 46 6.45 13.16 -11.77
N GLU A 47 6.77 14.42 -11.52
CA GLU A 47 7.10 14.88 -10.17
C GLU A 47 5.93 14.60 -9.22
N ASP A 48 6.21 14.41 -7.94
CA ASP A 48 5.25 14.08 -6.87
C ASP A 48 4.57 12.69 -6.96
N GLU A 49 4.98 11.84 -7.90
CA GLU A 49 4.53 10.45 -7.96
C GLU A 49 4.97 9.68 -6.70
N SER A 50 4.06 8.84 -6.19
CA SER A 50 4.39 7.97 -5.07
C SER A 50 3.69 6.62 -5.11
N VAL A 51 4.23 5.68 -4.35
CA VAL A 51 3.63 4.36 -4.16
C VAL A 51 3.66 3.97 -2.70
N VAL A 52 2.58 3.33 -2.25
CA VAL A 52 2.52 2.69 -0.94
C VAL A 52 2.53 1.18 -1.15
N VAL A 53 3.55 0.51 -0.66
CA VAL A 53 3.69 -0.95 -0.77
C VAL A 53 3.26 -1.59 0.55
N VAL A 54 2.25 -2.47 0.48
CA VAL A 54 1.76 -3.25 1.62
C VAL A 54 1.82 -4.74 1.23
N PRO A 55 2.92 -5.44 1.53
CA PRO A 55 3.15 -6.84 1.18
C PRO A 55 2.36 -7.82 2.07
N SER A 56 1.09 -7.51 2.34
CA SER A 56 0.23 -8.30 3.22
C SER A 56 -0.13 -9.63 2.58
N VAL A 57 0.40 -10.72 3.13
CA VAL A 57 0.02 -12.08 2.73
C VAL A 57 -1.06 -12.60 3.65
N THR A 58 -2.15 -13.08 3.04
CA THR A 58 -3.13 -13.91 3.75
C THR A 58 -2.85 -15.36 3.41
N LEU A 59 -2.15 -16.06 4.30
CA LEU A 59 -1.92 -17.50 4.17
C LEU A 59 -3.21 -18.25 4.53
N ASP A 60 -3.52 -19.29 3.76
CA ASP A 60 -4.68 -20.16 4.01
C ASP A 60 -4.59 -20.78 5.42
N LYS A 61 -5.71 -20.91 6.12
CA LYS A 61 -5.78 -21.37 7.52
C LYS A 61 -5.17 -22.75 7.75
N ALA A 62 -5.04 -23.55 6.68
CA ALA A 62 -4.38 -24.85 6.69
C ALA A 62 -2.85 -24.76 6.90
N VAL A 63 -2.26 -23.59 6.65
CA VAL A 63 -0.87 -23.29 6.98
C VAL A 63 -0.89 -22.49 8.28
N VAL A 64 -0.59 -23.15 9.41
CA VAL A 64 -0.29 -22.45 10.67
C VAL A 64 1.00 -21.67 10.44
N GLY A 65 0.88 -20.45 9.90
CA GLY A 65 2.04 -19.61 9.60
C GLY A 65 2.66 -19.11 10.89
N SER A 66 3.97 -19.32 11.05
CA SER A 66 4.73 -18.59 12.07
C SER A 66 4.85 -17.11 11.67
N GLY A 67 5.00 -16.21 12.64
CA GLY A 67 5.29 -14.80 12.36
C GLY A 67 6.52 -14.61 11.47
N SER A 68 7.53 -15.47 11.63
CA SER A 68 8.73 -15.50 10.78
C SER A 68 8.43 -15.82 9.31
N LEU A 69 7.43 -16.67 9.04
CA LEU A 69 7.02 -16.98 7.67
C LEU A 69 6.40 -15.76 7.00
N ILE A 70 5.52 -15.03 7.71
CA ILE A 70 4.93 -13.78 7.20
C ILE A 70 6.03 -12.75 6.92
N GLN A 71 6.96 -12.55 7.86
CA GLN A 71 8.08 -11.64 7.64
C GLN A 71 8.91 -12.04 6.41
N ALA A 72 9.20 -13.33 6.23
CA ALA A 72 9.92 -13.80 5.05
C ALA A 72 9.17 -13.51 3.73
N TYR A 73 7.82 -13.61 3.73
CA TYR A 73 7.03 -13.21 2.57
C TYR A 73 7.04 -11.71 2.33
N GLU A 74 7.01 -10.89 3.39
CA GLU A 74 7.12 -9.44 3.28
C GLU A 74 8.49 -9.01 2.72
N GLU A 75 9.57 -9.66 3.15
CA GLU A 75 10.93 -9.43 2.64
C GLU A 75 11.10 -9.94 1.20
N ARG A 76 10.41 -11.02 0.81
CA ARG A 76 10.39 -11.47 -0.60
C ARG A 76 9.82 -10.42 -1.55
N PHE A 77 8.92 -9.55 -1.07
CA PHE A 77 8.32 -8.49 -1.87
C PHE A 77 9.24 -7.27 -2.06
N LEU A 78 10.44 -7.27 -1.44
CA LEU A 78 11.43 -6.20 -1.60
C LEU A 78 11.97 -6.06 -3.03
N PHE A 79 11.68 -7.00 -3.93
CA PHE A 79 11.93 -6.79 -5.35
C PHE A 79 11.19 -5.55 -5.89
N LEU A 80 10.12 -5.07 -5.23
CA LEU A 80 9.47 -3.81 -5.62
C LEU A 80 10.35 -2.58 -5.39
N LEU A 81 11.39 -2.65 -4.56
CA LEU A 81 12.40 -1.58 -4.48
C LEU A 81 13.03 -1.28 -5.85
N LEU A 82 12.98 -2.23 -6.80
CA LEU A 82 13.39 -2.02 -8.18
C LEU A 82 12.62 -0.88 -8.89
N LEU A 83 11.41 -0.53 -8.43
CA LEU A 83 10.66 0.61 -8.96
C LEU A 83 11.36 1.95 -8.73
N LEU A 84 12.24 2.04 -7.72
CA LEU A 84 13.05 3.25 -7.47
C LEU A 84 14.07 3.55 -8.58
N ARG A 85 14.13 2.74 -9.65
CA ARG A 85 14.79 3.13 -10.91
C ARG A 85 14.13 4.35 -11.57
N GLN A 86 12.83 4.53 -11.38
CA GLN A 86 12.17 5.78 -11.74
C GLN A 86 12.69 6.88 -10.83
N PRO A 87 13.37 7.91 -11.33
CA PRO A 87 14.12 8.85 -10.49
C PRO A 87 13.22 9.76 -9.64
N ARG A 88 11.94 9.96 -10.02
CA ARG A 88 11.03 10.86 -9.30
C ARG A 88 10.08 10.13 -8.34
N LEU A 89 9.89 8.82 -8.52
CA LEU A 89 9.03 8.01 -7.67
C LEU A 89 9.44 8.09 -6.19
N ARG A 90 8.50 8.36 -5.30
CA ARG A 90 8.68 8.19 -3.84
C ARG A 90 7.99 6.93 -3.37
N MET A 91 8.60 6.19 -2.46
CA MET A 91 8.05 4.93 -1.98
C MET A 91 7.85 4.95 -0.47
N VAL A 92 6.66 4.56 -0.02
CA VAL A 92 6.40 4.16 1.36
C VAL A 92 6.28 2.65 1.38
N TYR A 93 7.20 1.96 2.06
CA TYR A 93 7.19 0.51 2.16
C TYR A 93 6.89 0.11 3.61
N VAL A 94 5.82 -0.66 3.78
CA VAL A 94 5.28 -0.97 5.11
C VAL A 94 5.47 -2.45 5.43
N THR A 95 5.92 -2.78 6.64
CA THR A 95 6.12 -4.17 7.09
C THR A 95 5.58 -4.42 8.49
N SER A 96 5.41 -5.69 8.85
CA SER A 96 5.06 -6.13 10.20
C SER A 96 6.19 -5.83 11.19
N MET A 97 7.43 -6.09 10.80
CA MET A 97 8.63 -5.86 11.61
C MET A 97 9.66 -5.03 10.83
N PRO A 98 10.55 -4.28 11.51
CA PRO A 98 11.62 -3.54 10.85
C PRO A 98 12.52 -4.46 10.01
N ILE A 99 12.86 -4.03 8.80
CA ILE A 99 13.85 -4.69 7.95
C ILE A 99 15.24 -4.15 8.31
N LYS A 100 16.24 -5.04 8.36
CA LYS A 100 17.63 -4.63 8.60
C LYS A 100 18.11 -3.69 7.48
N PRO A 101 18.76 -2.55 7.80
CA PRO A 101 19.25 -1.61 6.79
C PRO A 101 20.14 -2.26 5.72
N SER A 102 20.99 -3.21 6.09
CA SER A 102 21.86 -3.93 5.14
C SER A 102 21.10 -4.74 4.10
N ILE A 103 19.88 -5.23 4.40
CA ILE A 103 19.03 -5.90 3.40
C ILE A 103 18.54 -4.88 2.37
N ILE A 104 18.11 -3.70 2.83
CA ILE A 104 17.65 -2.62 1.94
C ILE A 104 18.79 -2.14 1.04
N GLU A 105 19.96 -1.89 1.63
CA GLU A 105 21.17 -1.50 0.90
C GLU A 105 21.56 -2.53 -0.16
N TYR A 106 21.48 -3.82 0.17
CA TYR A 106 21.71 -4.90 -0.77
C TYR A 106 20.77 -4.81 -1.99
N TYR A 107 19.45 -4.68 -1.78
CA TYR A 107 18.51 -4.57 -2.88
C TYR A 107 18.72 -3.30 -3.73
N LEU A 108 19.04 -2.17 -3.09
CA LEU A 108 19.29 -0.92 -3.81
C LEU A 108 20.62 -0.95 -4.58
N ALA A 109 21.63 -1.67 -4.11
CA ALA A 109 22.87 -1.88 -4.85
C ALA A 109 22.69 -2.73 -6.12
N LEU A 110 21.59 -3.49 -6.24
CA LEU A 110 21.25 -4.25 -7.45
C LEU A 110 20.65 -3.38 -8.56
N LEU A 111 20.41 -2.08 -8.32
CA LEU A 111 19.82 -1.17 -9.30
C LEU A 111 20.86 -0.62 -10.30
N PRO A 112 20.89 -1.11 -11.56
CA PRO A 112 21.86 -0.59 -12.53
C PRO A 112 21.55 0.87 -12.86
N GLY A 113 22.58 1.72 -12.81
CA GLY A 113 22.47 3.14 -13.13
C GLY A 113 21.79 4.00 -12.06
N VAL A 114 21.54 3.46 -10.86
CA VAL A 114 20.97 4.21 -9.73
C VAL A 114 21.99 4.28 -8.60
N ILE A 115 22.24 5.48 -8.08
CA ILE A 115 23.05 5.66 -6.88
C ILE A 115 22.21 5.26 -5.65
N PRO A 116 22.64 4.30 -4.80
CA PRO A 116 21.83 3.81 -3.69
C PRO A 116 21.36 4.91 -2.73
N SER A 117 22.19 5.92 -2.45
CA SER A 117 21.81 7.05 -1.59
C SER A 117 20.64 7.88 -2.17
N HIS A 118 20.55 8.03 -3.49
CA HIS A 118 19.45 8.74 -4.15
C HIS A 118 18.14 7.95 -4.09
N ALA A 119 18.22 6.60 -4.16
CA ALA A 119 17.05 5.74 -3.96
C ALA A 119 16.60 5.74 -2.50
N LEU A 120 17.54 5.64 -1.54
CA LEU A 120 17.25 5.73 -0.10
C LEU A 120 16.56 7.05 0.27
N ALA A 121 16.98 8.18 -0.29
CA ALA A 121 16.38 9.48 -0.02
C ALA A 121 14.89 9.57 -0.42
N ARG A 122 14.41 8.67 -1.30
CA ARG A 122 13.01 8.60 -1.77
C ARG A 122 12.24 7.42 -1.17
N LEU A 123 12.91 6.59 -0.36
CA LEU A 123 12.33 5.43 0.30
C LEU A 123 12.02 5.75 1.77
N THR A 124 10.76 5.58 2.16
CA THR A 124 10.31 5.65 3.55
C THR A 124 9.92 4.24 4.01
N LEU A 125 10.68 3.69 4.96
CA LEU A 125 10.39 2.41 5.58
C LEU A 125 9.56 2.62 6.85
N MET A 126 8.47 1.86 7.00
CA MET A 126 7.60 1.92 8.18
C MET A 126 7.28 0.52 8.66
N SER A 127 7.39 0.26 9.96
CA SER A 127 6.98 -1.00 10.58
C SER A 127 5.74 -0.82 11.45
N VAL A 128 5.00 -1.91 11.62
CA VAL A 128 3.89 -2.00 12.58
C VAL A 128 4.35 -2.48 13.97
N ASP A 129 5.57 -3.02 14.05
CA ASP A 129 6.21 -3.59 15.24
C ASP A 129 5.36 -4.70 15.88
N ASP A 130 4.84 -5.60 15.04
CA ASP A 130 3.95 -6.68 15.43
C ASP A 130 4.34 -7.97 14.70
N ALA A 131 5.03 -8.86 15.43
CA ALA A 131 5.49 -10.16 14.94
C ALA A 131 4.40 -11.25 14.93
N SER A 132 3.13 -10.92 15.25
CA SER A 132 2.05 -11.91 15.23
C SER A 132 1.81 -12.45 13.82
N PRO A 133 1.31 -13.69 13.68
CA PRO A 133 1.04 -14.31 12.38
C PRO A 133 -0.24 -13.76 11.70
N ARG A 134 -0.65 -12.54 12.04
CA ARG A 134 -1.81 -11.90 11.41
C ARG A 134 -1.39 -11.20 10.12
N PRO A 135 -2.27 -11.09 9.11
CA PRO A 135 -1.96 -10.34 7.90
C PRO A 135 -1.61 -8.87 8.22
N LEU A 136 -0.59 -8.33 7.54
CA LEU A 136 -0.14 -6.95 7.71
C LEU A 136 -1.27 -5.94 7.54
N SER A 137 -2.14 -6.15 6.56
CA SER A 137 -3.26 -5.24 6.32
C SER A 137 -4.23 -5.17 7.49
N LYS A 138 -4.46 -6.30 8.18
CA LYS A 138 -5.27 -6.32 9.40
C LYS A 138 -4.60 -5.51 10.51
N LYS A 139 -3.29 -5.71 10.71
CA LYS A 139 -2.51 -4.97 11.72
C LYS A 139 -2.55 -3.45 11.47
N LEU A 140 -2.53 -3.03 10.20
CA LEU A 140 -2.62 -1.62 9.80
C LEU A 140 -4.01 -1.02 10.05
N LEU A 141 -5.08 -1.70 9.66
CA LEU A 141 -6.45 -1.24 9.86
C LEU A 141 -6.81 -1.09 11.35
N GLU A 142 -6.22 -1.91 12.23
CA GLU A 142 -6.34 -1.77 13.69
C GLU A 142 -5.54 -0.58 14.25
N ARG A 143 -4.72 0.11 13.44
CA ARG A 143 -3.85 1.22 13.86
C ARG A 143 -4.10 2.48 13.01
N PRO A 144 -5.23 3.19 13.18
CA PRO A 144 -5.56 4.39 12.40
C PRO A 144 -4.49 5.48 12.43
N ARG A 145 -3.79 5.64 13.55
CA ARG A 145 -2.68 6.61 13.69
C ARG A 145 -1.51 6.28 12.75
N LEU A 146 -1.23 5.00 12.51
CA LEU A 146 -0.17 4.59 11.59
C LEU A 146 -0.58 4.81 10.13
N LEU A 147 -1.84 4.52 9.79
CA LEU A 147 -2.41 4.87 8.47
C LEU A 147 -2.39 6.37 8.21
N ALA A 148 -2.69 7.20 9.21
CA ALA A 148 -2.57 8.65 9.11
C ALA A 148 -1.11 9.11 8.88
N LYS A 149 -0.14 8.45 9.51
CA LYS A 149 1.29 8.69 9.26
C LYS A 149 1.69 8.30 7.84
N ILE A 150 1.19 7.17 7.32
CA ILE A 150 1.41 6.74 5.93
C ILE A 150 0.82 7.79 4.98
N ALA A 151 -0.43 8.20 5.20
CA ALA A 151 -1.09 9.21 4.39
C ALA A 151 -0.33 10.55 4.37
N ALA A 152 0.24 10.98 5.50
CA ALA A 152 1.06 12.19 5.59
C ALA A 152 2.38 12.12 4.80
N ARG A 153 2.81 10.93 4.37
CA ARG A 153 3.98 10.73 3.50
C ARG A 153 3.63 10.72 2.02
N ILE A 154 2.35 10.72 1.67
CA ILE A 154 1.87 10.75 0.29
C ILE A 154 1.87 12.22 -0.18
N PRO A 155 2.76 12.62 -1.10
CA PRO A 155 2.80 14.00 -1.60
C PRO A 155 1.56 14.38 -2.42
N ASN A 156 1.04 13.45 -3.22
CA ASN A 156 -0.09 13.68 -4.10
C ASN A 156 -0.93 12.40 -4.25
N THR A 157 -2.13 12.41 -3.67
CA THR A 157 -3.04 11.26 -3.73
C THR A 157 -3.58 10.96 -5.13
N GLU A 158 -3.54 11.94 -6.06
CA GLU A 158 -3.95 11.75 -7.46
C GLU A 158 -2.88 11.06 -8.32
N ARG A 159 -1.65 10.96 -7.81
CA ARG A 159 -0.51 10.27 -8.43
C ARG A 159 0.11 9.26 -7.49
N CYS A 160 -0.71 8.72 -6.60
CA CYS A 160 -0.33 7.67 -5.67
C CYS A 160 -1.20 6.44 -5.86
N HIS A 161 -0.62 5.27 -5.61
CA HIS A 161 -1.36 4.01 -5.60
C HIS A 161 -0.82 3.06 -4.55
N LEU A 162 -1.69 2.14 -4.12
CA LEU A 162 -1.35 1.02 -3.25
C LEU A 162 -0.89 -0.15 -4.11
N ILE A 163 0.27 -0.73 -3.83
CA ILE A 163 0.67 -2.05 -4.34
C ILE A 163 0.52 -3.07 -3.21
N PRO A 164 -0.51 -3.93 -3.27
CA PRO A 164 -0.69 -5.03 -2.34
C PRO A 164 0.06 -6.29 -2.80
N TYR A 165 0.22 -7.26 -1.90
CA TYR A 165 0.54 -8.64 -2.31
C TYR A 165 -0.73 -9.41 -2.74
N ASN A 166 -1.74 -9.47 -1.89
CA ASN A 166 -3.06 -10.03 -2.20
C ASN A 166 -4.11 -8.92 -2.35
N THR A 167 -5.07 -9.09 -3.25
CA THR A 167 -6.18 -8.15 -3.43
C THR A 167 -7.43 -8.62 -2.68
N THR A 168 -7.51 -8.33 -1.37
CA THR A 168 -8.66 -8.70 -0.52
C THR A 168 -9.46 -7.48 -0.07
N ALA A 169 -10.54 -7.71 0.69
CA ALA A 169 -11.29 -6.64 1.34
C ALA A 169 -10.43 -5.81 2.33
N LEU A 170 -9.36 -6.39 2.91
CA LEU A 170 -8.47 -5.66 3.79
C LEU A 170 -7.65 -4.61 3.03
N GLU A 171 -7.08 -4.98 1.88
CA GLU A 171 -6.32 -4.04 1.04
C GLU A 171 -7.22 -2.97 0.43
N ARG A 172 -8.46 -3.33 0.06
CA ARG A 172 -9.49 -2.35 -0.33
C ARG A 172 -9.72 -1.31 0.75
N ASP A 173 -9.86 -1.73 2.01
CA ASP A 173 -10.16 -0.83 3.11
C ASP A 173 -8.96 0.07 3.44
N ILE A 174 -7.73 -0.41 3.23
CA ILE A 174 -6.53 0.42 3.29
C ILE A 174 -6.53 1.47 2.16
N ALA A 175 -6.80 1.05 0.92
CA ALA A 175 -6.89 1.95 -0.24
C ALA A 175 -7.93 3.06 0.00
N LEU A 176 -9.12 2.68 0.51
CA LEU A 176 -10.16 3.61 0.90
C LEU A 176 -9.72 4.56 2.03
N THR A 177 -8.98 4.06 3.02
CA THR A 177 -8.49 4.88 4.15
C THR A 177 -7.45 5.90 3.68
N LEU A 178 -6.55 5.49 2.79
CA LEU A 178 -5.49 6.33 2.25
C LEU A 178 -5.97 7.25 1.13
N GLY A 179 -7.15 6.99 0.55
CA GLY A 179 -7.70 7.77 -0.56
C GLY A 179 -6.94 7.59 -1.88
N ILE A 180 -6.30 6.43 -2.07
CA ILE A 180 -5.49 6.11 -3.26
C ILE A 180 -6.00 4.82 -3.93
N PRO A 181 -6.02 4.73 -5.27
CA PRO A 181 -6.40 3.50 -5.97
C PRO A 181 -5.41 2.36 -5.67
N MET A 182 -5.84 1.13 -5.94
CA MET A 182 -5.02 -0.06 -5.70
C MET A 182 -4.58 -0.68 -7.03
N TYR A 183 -3.29 -0.90 -7.20
CA TYR A 183 -2.76 -1.62 -8.35
C TYR A 183 -2.96 -3.13 -8.15
N GLY A 184 -4.10 -3.64 -8.61
CA GLY A 184 -4.44 -5.05 -8.51
C GLY A 184 -5.85 -5.37 -9.03
N ALA A 185 -6.17 -6.67 -9.09
CA ALA A 185 -7.50 -7.16 -9.46
C ALA A 185 -8.57 -6.73 -8.46
N ASP A 186 -9.83 -6.70 -8.92
CA ASP A 186 -10.98 -6.37 -8.09
C ASP A 186 -11.09 -7.35 -6.89
N PRO A 187 -11.11 -6.86 -5.64
CA PRO A 187 -11.22 -7.70 -4.44
C PRO A 187 -12.44 -8.62 -4.42
N ARG A 188 -13.51 -8.31 -5.16
CA ARG A 188 -14.70 -9.17 -5.28
C ARG A 188 -14.40 -10.50 -5.97
N LEU A 189 -13.34 -10.53 -6.77
CA LEU A 189 -12.90 -11.71 -7.51
C LEU A 189 -11.85 -12.54 -6.76
N TYR A 190 -11.49 -12.16 -5.53
CA TYR A 190 -10.47 -12.84 -4.73
C TYR A 190 -10.71 -14.35 -4.63
N GLU A 191 -11.96 -14.76 -4.40
CA GLU A 191 -12.32 -16.18 -4.28
C GLU A 191 -11.96 -17.01 -5.52
N LEU A 192 -11.99 -16.41 -6.72
CA LEU A 192 -11.65 -17.08 -7.98
C LEU A 192 -10.15 -17.42 -8.08
N GLY A 193 -9.30 -16.71 -7.34
CA GLY A 193 -7.86 -16.97 -7.24
C GLY A 193 -7.48 -18.00 -6.18
N SER A 194 -8.45 -18.50 -5.41
CA SER A 194 -8.20 -19.53 -4.39
C SER A 194 -8.22 -20.93 -4.99
N LYS A 195 -7.47 -21.88 -4.42
CA LYS A 195 -7.49 -23.29 -4.84
C LYS A 195 -8.92 -23.86 -4.86
N THR A 196 -9.74 -23.50 -3.88
CA THR A 196 -11.14 -23.94 -3.79
C THR A 196 -12.01 -23.26 -4.83
N GLY A 197 -11.81 -21.97 -5.10
CA GLY A 197 -12.50 -21.25 -6.17
C GLY A 197 -12.20 -21.82 -7.54
N CYS A 198 -10.93 -22.04 -7.88
CA CYS A 198 -10.55 -22.64 -9.16
C CYS A 198 -11.14 -24.04 -9.36
N ARG A 199 -11.25 -24.85 -8.29
CA ARG A 199 -11.85 -26.21 -8.36
C ARG A 199 -13.35 -26.22 -8.60
N ARG A 200 -14.05 -25.11 -8.36
CA ARG A 200 -15.51 -24.99 -8.53
C ARG A 200 -15.93 -24.53 -9.93
N LEU A 201 -14.98 -24.02 -10.73
CA LEU A 201 -15.15 -23.63 -12.13
C LEU A 201 -14.87 -24.82 -13.04
#